data_AF-A0A8C6MVS0-F1
#
_entry.id   AF-A0A8C6MVS0-F1
#
_cell.length_a   1.000
_cell.length_b   1.000
_cell.length_c   1.000
_cell.angle_alpha   90.00
_cell.angle_beta   90.00
_cell.angle_gamma   90.00
#
_symmetry.space_group_name_H-M   'P 1'
#
loop_
_entity.id
_entity.type
_entity.pdbx_description
1 polymer ?
#
loop_
_entity_poly.entity_id
_entity_poly.type
_entity_poly.pdbx_seq_one_letter_code
_entity_poly.pdbx_strand_id
1 'polypeptide(L)'
;MWPNSSDAPFLLTGFLGLEMIHHWISIPFFVIYFSIILGNGTLLFIIWSDHSLHEPMYYFLAVLASMDLGMTLTTMPTVLGVLVLNQREIAHGACFIQSYFIHSLAIVESGVLLAMSYDRFVAICTPLHYNSILTNSRVMKMALGALLRGFVSIVPPIMPLFWFSYCHSHVLSHAFCLHQDVMKLACADITFNLIYPVVLVTLTFFLDALIIIFSYVLILKTVMGIASGEERKKSFNTCVSHISCVLVFYITVIGLTFIHRFGKNAPHVVHITMSYVYFLFPPFMNPIIYSIKTKQIQRSILRLLSKHSRT
;
A
#
# COMPACT_ATOMS: atom_id res chain seq x y z
N MET A 1 -32.63 -4.92 -20.65
CA MET A 1 -31.81 -6.10 -20.36
C MET A 1 -30.46 -5.87 -21.00
N TRP A 2 -29.39 -5.77 -20.22
CA TRP A 2 -28.03 -5.69 -20.77
C TRP A 2 -27.68 -7.05 -21.38
N PRO A 3 -27.09 -7.13 -22.58
CA PRO A 3 -26.68 -8.40 -23.15
C PRO A 3 -25.64 -9.06 -22.24
N ASN A 4 -25.86 -10.34 -21.94
CA ASN A 4 -24.97 -11.13 -21.11
C ASN A 4 -23.64 -11.29 -21.87
N SER A 5 -22.63 -10.48 -21.54
CA SER A 5 -21.36 -10.45 -22.26
C SER A 5 -20.21 -10.50 -21.27
N SER A 6 -19.51 -11.65 -21.27
CA SER A 6 -18.34 -11.87 -20.41
C SER A 6 -17.15 -11.00 -20.80
N ASP A 7 -17.10 -10.48 -22.04
CA ASP A 7 -15.91 -9.79 -22.58
C ASP A 7 -16.13 -8.30 -22.86
N ALA A 8 -17.31 -7.75 -22.54
CA ALA A 8 -17.57 -6.33 -22.78
C ALA A 8 -16.71 -5.43 -21.86
N PRO A 9 -16.25 -4.27 -22.36
CA PRO A 9 -15.47 -3.33 -21.56
C PRO A 9 -16.30 -2.77 -20.40
N PHE A 10 -15.61 -2.36 -19.33
CA PHE A 10 -16.20 -1.63 -18.22
C PHE A 10 -16.03 -0.12 -18.42
N LEU A 11 -16.96 0.66 -17.89
CA LEU A 11 -16.96 2.12 -17.90
C LEU A 11 -16.62 2.65 -16.50
N LEU A 12 -15.46 3.27 -16.37
CA LEU A 12 -14.96 3.93 -15.18
C LEU A 12 -15.58 5.32 -15.02
N THR A 13 -15.94 5.71 -13.80
CA THR A 13 -16.62 7.00 -13.56
C THR A 13 -15.77 7.97 -12.74
N GLY A 14 -15.22 7.52 -11.61
CA GLY A 14 -14.52 8.41 -10.68
C GLY A 14 -15.48 9.30 -9.90
N PHE A 15 -15.25 10.62 -9.88
CA PHE A 15 -16.07 11.57 -9.13
C PHE A 15 -17.41 11.87 -9.84
N LEU A 16 -18.41 11.02 -9.60
CA LEU A 16 -19.78 11.16 -10.10
C LEU A 16 -20.38 12.52 -9.67
N GLY A 17 -20.96 13.26 -10.62
CA GLY A 17 -21.60 14.56 -10.37
C GLY A 17 -20.65 15.76 -10.28
N LEU A 18 -19.34 15.53 -10.34
CA LEU A 18 -18.29 16.56 -10.33
C LEU A 18 -17.51 16.60 -11.66
N GLU A 19 -18.12 16.09 -12.75
CA GLU A 19 -17.49 15.95 -14.06
C GLU A 19 -17.00 17.28 -14.63
N MET A 20 -17.77 18.35 -14.39
CA MET A 20 -17.42 19.73 -14.81
C MET A 20 -16.13 20.25 -14.19
N ILE A 21 -15.67 19.66 -13.07
CA ILE A 21 -14.45 20.07 -12.37
C ILE A 21 -13.37 18.97 -12.36
N HIS A 22 -13.52 17.90 -13.16
CA HIS A 22 -12.53 16.81 -13.22
C HIS A 22 -11.12 17.31 -13.54
N HIS A 23 -10.97 18.31 -14.41
CA HIS A 23 -9.68 18.94 -14.69
C HIS A 23 -9.06 19.61 -13.45
N TRP A 24 -9.86 20.30 -12.63
CA TRP A 24 -9.36 20.90 -11.39
C TRP A 24 -8.98 19.85 -10.35
N ILE A 25 -9.75 18.75 -10.28
CA ILE A 25 -9.43 17.60 -9.43
C ILE A 25 -8.15 16.91 -9.92
N SER A 26 -7.87 16.84 -11.22
CA SER A 26 -6.66 16.17 -11.73
C SER A 26 -5.35 16.80 -11.26
N ILE A 27 -5.33 18.11 -10.96
CA ILE A 27 -4.13 18.84 -10.55
C ILE A 27 -3.51 18.24 -9.27
N PRO A 28 -4.23 18.13 -8.13
CA PRO A 28 -3.67 17.50 -6.93
C PRO A 28 -3.31 16.02 -7.15
N PHE A 29 -4.08 15.26 -7.93
CA PHE A 29 -3.72 13.87 -8.26
C PHE A 29 -2.39 13.80 -9.02
N PHE A 30 -2.17 14.69 -9.97
CA PHE A 30 -0.92 14.78 -10.72
C PHE A 30 0.25 15.12 -9.79
N VAL A 31 0.10 16.12 -8.91
CA VAL A 31 1.14 16.48 -7.92
C VAL A 31 1.48 15.30 -7.02
N ILE A 32 0.47 14.59 -6.50
CA ILE A 32 0.65 13.40 -5.67
C ILE A 32 1.36 12.31 -6.46
N TYR A 33 0.94 12.05 -7.71
CA TYR A 33 1.54 11.03 -8.57
C TYR A 33 3.04 11.26 -8.77
N PHE A 34 3.43 12.46 -9.17
CA PHE A 34 4.83 12.82 -9.36
C PHE A 34 5.61 12.77 -8.04
N SER A 35 5.01 13.22 -6.94
CA SER A 35 5.66 13.17 -5.62
C SER A 35 5.94 11.74 -5.17
N ILE A 36 5.02 10.80 -5.40
CA ILE A 36 5.21 9.38 -5.09
C ILE A 36 6.32 8.78 -5.95
N ILE A 37 6.31 9.03 -7.26
CA ILE A 37 7.36 8.56 -8.17
C ILE A 37 8.72 9.08 -7.75
N LEU A 38 8.84 10.38 -7.52
CA LEU A 38 10.09 11.01 -7.13
C LEU A 38 10.55 10.54 -5.74
N GLY A 39 9.66 10.52 -4.76
CA GLY A 39 9.98 10.13 -3.39
C GLY A 39 10.46 8.68 -3.27
N ASN A 40 9.65 7.73 -3.77
CA ASN A 40 9.98 6.31 -3.70
C ASN A 40 11.08 5.92 -4.69
N GLY A 41 11.12 6.53 -5.88
CA GLY A 41 12.21 6.34 -6.84
C GLY A 41 13.56 6.83 -6.31
N THR A 42 13.60 7.99 -5.66
CA THR A 42 14.81 8.50 -5.01
C THR A 42 15.24 7.60 -3.86
N LEU A 43 14.29 7.10 -3.05
CA LEU A 43 14.58 6.17 -1.95
C LEU A 43 15.22 4.88 -2.49
N LEU A 44 14.66 4.29 -3.54
CA LEU A 44 15.24 3.11 -4.20
C LEU A 44 16.64 3.40 -4.76
N PHE A 45 16.81 4.53 -5.44
CA PHE A 45 18.11 4.92 -5.99
C PHE A 45 19.17 5.09 -4.91
N ILE A 46 18.81 5.68 -3.77
CA ILE A 46 19.70 5.85 -2.61
C ILE A 46 20.09 4.49 -2.03
N ILE A 47 19.12 3.61 -1.79
CA ILE A 47 19.39 2.29 -1.22
C ILE A 47 20.29 1.47 -2.15
N TRP A 48 20.06 1.55 -3.46
CA TRP A 48 20.87 0.87 -4.45
C TRP A 48 22.30 1.43 -4.57
N SER A 49 22.46 2.76 -4.49
CA SER A 49 23.75 3.42 -4.72
C SER A 49 24.66 3.42 -3.49
N ASP A 50 24.09 3.35 -2.28
CA ASP A 50 24.84 3.49 -1.03
C ASP A 50 24.97 2.15 -0.30
N HIS A 51 26.12 1.50 -0.48
CA HIS A 51 26.43 0.24 0.19
C HIS A 51 26.33 0.29 1.72
N SER A 52 26.44 1.47 2.35
CA SER A 52 26.28 1.61 3.81
C SER A 52 24.83 1.42 4.27
N LEU A 53 23.87 1.43 3.33
CA LEU A 53 22.45 1.17 3.58
C LEU A 53 22.08 -0.29 3.31
N HIS A 54 23.02 -1.20 3.02
CA HIS A 54 22.71 -2.62 2.82
C HIS A 54 22.48 -3.39 4.13
N GLU A 55 21.66 -2.82 5.01
CA GLU A 55 21.19 -3.46 6.25
C GLU A 55 19.75 -3.98 6.08
N PRO A 56 19.34 -5.00 6.87
CA PRO A 56 18.00 -5.62 6.80
C PRO A 56 16.82 -4.66 6.63
N MET A 57 16.76 -3.59 7.43
CA MET A 57 15.68 -2.60 7.37
C MET A 57 15.55 -1.97 5.99
N TYR A 58 16.66 -1.64 5.33
CA TYR A 58 16.63 -0.94 4.03
C TYR A 58 16.21 -1.85 2.89
N TYR A 59 16.45 -3.17 2.98
CA TYR A 59 15.86 -4.11 2.04
C TYR A 59 14.33 -4.12 2.16
N PHE A 60 13.79 -4.10 3.38
CA PHE A 60 12.34 -3.97 3.57
C PHE A 60 11.82 -2.63 3.06
N LEU A 61 12.55 -1.53 3.27
CA LEU A 61 12.19 -0.22 2.70
C LEU A 61 12.20 -0.22 1.17
N ALA A 62 13.14 -0.91 0.54
CA ALA A 62 13.17 -1.03 -0.92
C ALA A 62 11.96 -1.83 -1.45
N VAL A 63 11.58 -2.93 -0.76
CA VAL A 63 10.36 -3.67 -1.13
C VAL A 63 9.14 -2.78 -0.93
N LEU A 64 9.03 -2.07 0.20
CA LEU A 64 7.93 -1.15 0.49
C LEU A 64 7.81 -0.06 -0.60
N ALA A 65 8.90 0.63 -0.92
CA ALA A 65 8.95 1.65 -1.97
C ALA A 65 8.59 1.08 -3.36
N SER A 66 8.96 -0.18 -3.63
CA SER A 66 8.57 -0.86 -4.87
C SER A 66 7.06 -1.15 -4.92
N MET A 67 6.45 -1.51 -3.79
CA MET A 67 5.00 -1.71 -3.70
C MET A 67 4.25 -0.38 -3.87
N ASP A 68 4.75 0.68 -3.24
CA ASP A 68 4.23 2.05 -3.34
C ASP A 68 4.21 2.54 -4.80
N LEU A 69 5.32 2.33 -5.53
CA LEU A 69 5.40 2.62 -6.96
C LEU A 69 4.48 1.72 -7.78
N GLY A 70 4.47 0.41 -7.51
CA GLY A 70 3.63 -0.54 -8.23
C GLY A 70 2.14 -0.20 -8.10
N MET A 71 1.68 0.14 -6.89
CA MET A 71 0.29 0.48 -6.61
C MET A 71 -0.10 1.77 -7.35
N THR A 72 0.79 2.75 -7.33
CA THR A 72 0.59 4.05 -7.98
C THR A 72 0.61 3.93 -9.50
N LEU A 73 1.55 3.18 -10.08
CA LEU A 73 1.63 2.92 -11.52
C LEU A 73 0.46 2.06 -12.04
N THR A 74 -0.11 1.22 -11.18
CA THR A 74 -1.29 0.41 -11.53
C THR A 74 -2.56 1.27 -11.57
N THR A 75 -2.72 2.22 -10.64
CA THR A 75 -3.98 2.95 -10.44
C THR A 75 -4.01 4.32 -11.11
N MET A 76 -2.94 5.12 -11.00
CA MET A 76 -2.94 6.51 -11.47
C MET A 76 -3.15 6.68 -12.97
N PRO A 77 -2.66 5.80 -13.86
CA PRO A 77 -2.91 5.96 -15.29
C PRO A 77 -4.40 5.96 -15.64
N THR A 78 -5.20 5.06 -15.05
CA THR A 78 -6.65 5.03 -15.29
C THR A 78 -7.35 6.22 -14.65
N VAL A 79 -6.93 6.62 -13.45
CA VAL A 79 -7.49 7.78 -12.74
C VAL A 79 -7.27 9.06 -13.54
N LEU A 80 -6.04 9.31 -14.01
CA LEU A 80 -5.72 10.48 -14.83
C LEU A 80 -6.36 10.40 -16.21
N GLY A 81 -6.47 9.20 -16.82
CA GLY A 81 -7.18 9.00 -18.08
C GLY A 81 -8.65 9.42 -17.99
N VAL A 82 -9.34 9.04 -16.92
CA VAL A 82 -10.72 9.46 -16.66
C VAL A 82 -10.81 10.96 -16.42
N LEU A 83 -9.95 11.53 -15.54
CA LEU A 83 -10.06 12.93 -15.13
C LEU A 83 -9.60 13.96 -16.18
N VAL A 84 -8.60 13.60 -17.00
CA VAL A 84 -7.98 14.52 -17.97
C VAL A 84 -8.46 14.27 -19.39
N LEU A 85 -8.57 13.01 -19.80
CA LEU A 85 -8.85 12.62 -21.18
C LEU A 85 -10.30 12.16 -21.38
N ASN A 86 -11.10 12.10 -20.30
CA ASN A 86 -12.42 11.48 -20.29
C ASN A 86 -12.42 10.06 -20.85
N GLN A 87 -11.29 9.34 -20.72
CA GLN A 87 -11.14 7.95 -21.13
C GLN A 87 -11.73 7.05 -20.05
N ARG A 88 -12.99 6.65 -20.25
CA ARG A 88 -13.76 5.86 -19.27
C ARG A 88 -13.72 4.36 -19.54
N GLU A 89 -13.46 3.94 -20.77
CA GLU A 89 -13.47 2.52 -21.11
C GLU A 89 -12.20 1.80 -20.65
N ILE A 90 -12.37 0.66 -19.99
CA ILE A 90 -11.29 -0.27 -19.66
C ILE A 90 -11.67 -1.67 -20.17
N ALA A 91 -10.72 -2.33 -20.85
CA ALA A 91 -10.91 -3.69 -21.32
C ALA A 91 -11.14 -4.64 -20.12
N HIS A 92 -12.02 -5.63 -20.30
CA HIS A 92 -12.38 -6.62 -19.28
C HIS A 92 -11.13 -7.19 -18.59
N GLY A 93 -10.19 -7.77 -19.34
CA GLY A 93 -8.96 -8.35 -18.78
C GLY A 93 -8.05 -7.33 -18.07
N ALA A 94 -7.95 -6.09 -18.58
CA ALA A 94 -7.15 -5.05 -17.94
C ALA A 94 -7.70 -4.69 -16.55
N CYS A 95 -9.03 -4.72 -16.39
CA CYS A 95 -9.69 -4.46 -15.11
C CYS A 95 -9.34 -5.49 -14.03
N PHE A 96 -9.34 -6.79 -14.36
CA PHE A 96 -8.96 -7.84 -13.39
C PHE A 96 -7.47 -7.83 -13.08
N ILE A 97 -6.62 -7.58 -14.08
CA ILE A 97 -5.18 -7.42 -13.86
C ILE A 97 -4.94 -6.25 -12.90
N GLN A 98 -5.61 -5.12 -13.12
CA GLN A 98 -5.51 -3.95 -12.24
C GLN A 98 -5.96 -4.28 -10.82
N SER A 99 -7.14 -4.91 -10.66
CA SER A 99 -7.66 -5.32 -9.35
C SER A 99 -6.74 -6.32 -8.65
N TYR A 100 -6.19 -7.30 -9.37
CA TYR A 100 -5.23 -8.28 -8.83
C TYR A 100 -4.01 -7.59 -8.23
N PHE A 101 -3.36 -6.70 -8.99
CA PHE A 101 -2.18 -5.99 -8.51
C PHE A 101 -2.51 -5.08 -7.32
N ILE A 102 -3.63 -4.35 -7.34
CA ILE A 102 -4.03 -3.48 -6.21
C ILE A 102 -4.09 -4.29 -4.90
N HIS A 103 -4.80 -5.41 -4.90
CA HIS A 103 -5.00 -6.20 -3.67
C HIS A 103 -3.74 -6.98 -3.27
N SER A 104 -3.00 -7.54 -4.24
CA SER A 104 -1.76 -8.25 -3.96
C SER A 104 -0.72 -7.31 -3.33
N LEU A 105 -0.50 -6.14 -3.92
CA LEU A 105 0.48 -5.16 -3.41
C LEU A 105 0.13 -4.68 -1.99
N ALA A 106 -1.15 -4.45 -1.70
CA ALA A 106 -1.59 -4.09 -0.35
C ALA A 106 -1.32 -5.18 0.70
N ILE A 107 -1.48 -6.46 0.35
CA ILE A 107 -1.14 -7.57 1.26
C ILE A 107 0.38 -7.70 1.46
N VAL A 108 1.16 -7.49 0.39
CA VAL A 108 2.62 -7.47 0.51
C VAL A 108 3.05 -6.33 1.43
N GLU A 109 2.49 -5.13 1.27
CA GLU A 109 2.77 -3.97 2.12
C GLU A 109 2.55 -4.28 3.61
N SER A 110 1.40 -4.86 3.97
CA SER A 110 1.11 -5.32 5.34
C SER A 110 2.18 -6.31 5.84
N GLY A 111 2.56 -7.29 5.01
CA GLY A 111 3.59 -8.27 5.35
C GLY A 111 4.99 -7.67 5.54
N VAL A 112 5.33 -6.63 4.76
CA VAL A 112 6.60 -5.91 4.89
C VAL A 112 6.62 -5.08 6.16
N LEU A 113 5.52 -4.38 6.51
CA LEU A 113 5.40 -3.66 7.78
C LEU A 113 5.53 -4.61 8.98
N LEU A 114 4.93 -5.80 8.90
CA LEU A 114 5.14 -6.83 9.92
C LEU A 114 6.62 -7.24 10.02
N ALA A 115 7.29 -7.51 8.89
CA ALA A 115 8.70 -7.88 8.88
C ALA A 115 9.62 -6.76 9.43
N MET A 116 9.29 -5.50 9.15
CA MET A 116 9.98 -4.34 9.71
C MET A 116 9.78 -4.23 11.24
N SER A 117 8.58 -4.53 11.75
CA SER A 117 8.34 -4.59 13.20
C SER A 117 9.19 -5.66 13.88
N TYR A 118 9.37 -6.80 13.21
CA TYR A 118 10.23 -7.88 13.68
C TYR A 118 11.71 -7.47 13.69
N ASP A 119 12.19 -6.80 12.62
CA ASP A 119 13.54 -6.21 12.59
C ASP A 119 13.79 -5.28 13.78
N ARG A 120 12.87 -4.32 14.02
CA ARG A 120 12.96 -3.40 15.16
C ARG A 120 12.96 -4.13 16.50
N PHE A 121 12.14 -5.16 16.63
CA PHE A 121 12.06 -5.99 17.83
C PHE A 121 13.40 -6.68 18.13
N VAL A 122 13.99 -7.38 17.15
CA VAL A 122 15.27 -8.07 17.34
C VAL A 122 16.39 -7.06 17.60
N ALA A 123 16.41 -5.93 16.88
CA ALA A 123 17.43 -4.89 17.04
C ALA A 123 17.47 -4.28 18.46
N ILE A 124 16.31 -4.14 19.11
CA ILE A 124 16.21 -3.49 20.43
C ILE A 124 16.21 -4.50 21.57
N CYS A 125 15.46 -5.59 21.44
CA CYS A 125 15.28 -6.57 22.52
C CYS A 125 16.44 -7.56 22.62
N THR A 126 17.14 -7.85 21.52
CA THR A 126 18.25 -8.83 21.48
C THR A 126 19.45 -8.33 20.65
N PRO A 127 20.01 -7.15 20.97
CA PRO A 127 21.02 -6.48 20.13
C PRO A 127 22.27 -7.34 19.88
N LEU A 128 22.73 -8.10 20.88
CA LEU A 128 23.91 -8.98 20.76
C LEU A 128 23.75 -10.10 19.74
N HIS A 129 22.52 -10.53 19.46
CA HIS A 129 22.22 -11.63 18.56
C HIS A 129 21.62 -11.15 17.22
N TYR A 130 21.49 -9.82 17.01
CA TYR A 130 20.84 -9.25 15.83
C TYR A 130 21.41 -9.81 14.52
N ASN A 131 22.74 -9.77 14.34
CA ASN A 131 23.39 -10.23 13.12
C ASN A 131 23.33 -11.76 12.91
N SER A 132 23.14 -12.53 13.97
CA SER A 132 22.98 -13.99 13.90
C SER A 132 21.53 -14.38 13.58
N ILE A 133 20.57 -13.62 14.14
CA ILE A 133 19.14 -13.86 13.94
C ILE A 133 18.69 -13.35 12.57
N LEU A 134 19.06 -12.12 12.21
CA LEU A 134 18.55 -11.39 11.06
C LEU A 134 19.61 -11.30 9.95
N THR A 135 20.01 -12.46 9.42
CA THR A 135 20.93 -12.54 8.29
C THR A 135 20.27 -12.07 7.00
N ASN A 136 21.06 -11.56 6.05
CA ASN A 136 20.55 -11.14 4.74
C ASN A 136 19.73 -12.23 4.03
N SER A 137 20.12 -13.51 4.17
CA SER A 137 19.35 -14.64 3.62
C SER A 137 17.97 -14.76 4.25
N ARG A 138 17.85 -14.59 5.58
CA ARG A 138 16.55 -14.64 6.28
C ARG A 138 15.67 -13.45 5.91
N VAL A 139 16.25 -12.26 5.79
CA VAL A 139 15.56 -11.05 5.33
C VAL A 139 14.99 -11.24 3.93
N MET A 140 15.79 -11.76 3.00
CA MET A 140 15.32 -12.07 1.64
C MET A 140 14.20 -13.12 1.64
N LYS A 141 14.30 -14.15 2.48
CA LYS A 141 13.22 -15.14 2.64
C LYS A 141 11.94 -14.53 3.21
N MET A 142 12.05 -13.61 4.16
CA MET A 142 10.90 -12.87 4.71
C MET A 142 10.24 -12.00 3.64
N ALA A 143 11.04 -11.23 2.88
CA ALA A 143 10.55 -10.43 1.77
C ALA A 143 9.86 -11.28 0.69
N LEU A 144 10.50 -12.39 0.29
CA LEU A 144 9.92 -13.34 -0.66
C LEU A 144 8.64 -13.99 -0.11
N GLY A 145 8.60 -14.33 1.18
CA GLY A 145 7.42 -14.84 1.85
C GLY A 145 6.26 -13.84 1.83
N ALA A 146 6.54 -12.55 2.07
CA ALA A 146 5.54 -11.49 1.97
C ALA A 146 5.01 -11.33 0.53
N LEU A 147 5.89 -11.36 -0.47
CA LEU A 147 5.53 -11.34 -1.89
C LEU A 147 4.63 -12.53 -2.25
N LEU A 148 5.07 -13.75 -1.93
CA LEU A 148 4.30 -14.98 -2.20
C LEU A 148 2.94 -14.93 -1.51
N ARG A 149 2.88 -14.51 -0.25
CA ARG A 149 1.62 -14.33 0.49
C ARG A 149 0.67 -13.39 -0.27
N GLY A 150 1.13 -12.22 -0.71
CA GLY A 150 0.28 -11.25 -1.40
C GLY A 150 -0.18 -11.69 -2.79
N PHE A 151 0.70 -12.25 -3.59
CA PHE A 151 0.36 -12.69 -4.95
C PHE A 151 -0.48 -13.97 -4.95
N VAL A 152 -0.15 -14.96 -4.12
CA VAL A 152 -0.87 -16.25 -4.13
C VAL A 152 -2.27 -16.13 -3.49
N SER A 153 -2.41 -15.37 -2.40
CA SER A 153 -3.70 -15.30 -1.68
C SER A 153 -4.82 -14.56 -2.43
N ILE A 154 -4.49 -13.76 -3.44
CA ILE A 154 -5.45 -13.01 -4.24
C ILE A 154 -5.88 -13.76 -5.51
N VAL A 155 -5.16 -14.80 -5.92
CA VAL A 155 -5.56 -15.63 -7.07
C VAL A 155 -6.97 -16.24 -6.89
N PRO A 156 -7.32 -16.86 -5.74
CA PRO A 156 -8.63 -17.47 -5.56
C PRO A 156 -9.83 -16.53 -5.75
N PRO A 157 -9.86 -15.28 -5.24
CA PRO A 157 -10.99 -14.38 -5.49
C PRO A 157 -10.97 -13.72 -6.88
N ILE A 158 -9.81 -13.50 -7.50
CA ILE A 158 -9.77 -12.84 -8.82
C ILE A 158 -10.12 -13.81 -9.95
N MET A 159 -9.66 -15.07 -9.87
CA MET A 159 -9.85 -16.03 -10.96
C MET A 159 -11.32 -16.26 -11.30
N PRO A 160 -12.24 -16.55 -10.36
CA PRO A 160 -13.66 -16.72 -10.68
C PRO A 160 -14.28 -15.42 -11.18
N LEU A 161 -13.86 -14.27 -10.64
CA LEU A 161 -14.36 -12.96 -11.06
C LEU A 161 -14.13 -12.71 -12.54
N PHE A 162 -12.97 -13.13 -13.08
CA PHE A 162 -12.68 -13.07 -14.50
C PHE A 162 -13.63 -13.91 -15.36
N TRP A 163 -14.19 -15.01 -14.83
CA TRP A 163 -15.06 -15.92 -15.59
C TRP A 163 -16.56 -15.68 -15.36
N PHE A 164 -16.93 -14.70 -14.52
CA PHE A 164 -18.33 -14.40 -14.24
C PHE A 164 -19.05 -13.79 -15.44
N SER A 165 -20.36 -14.07 -15.52
CA SER A 165 -21.24 -13.35 -16.45
C SER A 165 -21.71 -12.04 -15.82
N TYR A 166 -21.59 -10.95 -16.56
CA TYR A 166 -22.02 -9.61 -16.15
C TYR A 166 -23.29 -9.23 -16.91
N CYS A 167 -24.38 -8.93 -16.17
CA CYS A 167 -25.69 -8.61 -16.76
C CYS A 167 -26.30 -7.30 -16.25
N HIS A 168 -25.56 -6.55 -15.43
CA HIS A 168 -25.92 -5.20 -15.00
C HIS A 168 -25.24 -4.14 -15.87
N SER A 169 -25.47 -2.85 -15.58
CA SER A 169 -24.74 -1.75 -16.19
C SER A 169 -23.24 -1.98 -15.99
N HIS A 170 -22.45 -2.15 -17.06
CA HIS A 170 -20.99 -2.32 -17.02
C HIS A 170 -20.24 -1.07 -16.51
N VAL A 171 -20.86 -0.28 -15.63
CA VAL A 171 -20.39 1.00 -15.12
C VAL A 171 -19.87 0.80 -13.69
N LEU A 172 -18.60 1.12 -13.49
CA LEU A 172 -17.92 1.09 -12.21
C LEU A 172 -17.91 2.48 -11.58
N SER A 173 -18.05 2.53 -10.26
CA SER A 173 -18.16 3.80 -9.53
C SER A 173 -16.81 4.51 -9.41
N HIS A 174 -15.72 3.75 -9.33
CA HIS A 174 -14.36 4.28 -9.23
C HIS A 174 -13.70 4.53 -10.61
N ALA A 175 -12.64 5.33 -10.63
CA ALA A 175 -11.79 5.54 -11.82
C ALA A 175 -10.68 4.48 -11.97
N PHE A 176 -10.83 3.35 -11.28
CA PHE A 176 -9.97 2.18 -11.31
C PHE A 176 -10.81 0.96 -10.91
N CYS A 177 -10.31 -0.23 -11.20
CA CYS A 177 -11.00 -1.47 -10.95
C CYS A 177 -10.82 -1.97 -9.53
N LEU A 178 -11.86 -1.80 -8.72
CA LEU A 178 -11.96 -2.35 -7.38
C LEU A 178 -12.77 -3.65 -7.39
N HIS A 179 -12.25 -4.70 -6.76
CA HIS A 179 -12.91 -6.02 -6.63
C HIS A 179 -14.37 -5.92 -6.22
N GLN A 180 -14.66 -5.12 -5.19
CA GLN A 180 -16.02 -4.93 -4.67
C GLN A 180 -16.99 -4.25 -5.65
N ASP A 181 -16.49 -3.39 -6.54
CA ASP A 181 -17.32 -2.71 -7.53
C ASP A 181 -17.66 -3.65 -8.69
N VAL A 182 -16.67 -4.41 -9.17
CA VAL A 182 -16.87 -5.40 -10.24
C VAL A 182 -17.85 -6.49 -9.80
N MET A 183 -17.70 -7.00 -8.58
CA MET A 183 -18.60 -8.02 -8.03
C MET A 183 -20.08 -7.64 -8.05
N LYS A 184 -20.43 -6.36 -7.81
CA LYS A 184 -21.82 -5.91 -7.76
C LYS A 184 -22.52 -5.99 -9.12
N LEU A 185 -21.75 -6.09 -10.21
CA LEU A 185 -22.26 -6.13 -11.58
C LEU A 185 -22.49 -7.56 -12.09
N ALA A 186 -21.91 -8.55 -11.41
CA ALA A 186 -21.98 -9.95 -11.79
C ALA A 186 -23.38 -10.55 -11.55
N CYS A 187 -23.75 -11.49 -12.40
CA CYS A 187 -25.00 -12.26 -12.33
C CYS A 187 -24.74 -13.75 -12.09
N ALA A 188 -23.64 -14.04 -11.40
CA ALA A 188 -23.23 -15.36 -10.94
C ALA A 188 -23.34 -15.45 -9.41
N ASP A 189 -23.17 -16.65 -8.86
CA ASP A 189 -23.05 -16.80 -7.41
C ASP A 189 -21.75 -16.14 -6.90
N ILE A 190 -21.91 -14.99 -6.24
CA ILE A 190 -20.80 -14.21 -5.68
C ILE A 190 -20.43 -14.61 -4.24
N THR A 191 -21.08 -15.62 -3.66
CA THR A 191 -20.94 -15.97 -2.22
C THR A 191 -19.48 -16.22 -1.84
N PHE A 192 -18.73 -17.00 -2.63
CA PHE A 192 -17.31 -17.25 -2.39
C PHE A 192 -16.48 -15.94 -2.44
N ASN A 193 -16.71 -15.12 -3.47
CA ASN A 193 -16.00 -13.85 -3.68
C ASN A 193 -16.37 -12.78 -2.66
N LEU A 194 -17.46 -12.96 -1.93
CA LEU A 194 -17.88 -12.11 -0.83
C LEU A 194 -17.22 -12.54 0.49
N ILE A 195 -17.20 -13.84 0.78
CA ILE A 195 -16.74 -14.37 2.07
C ILE A 195 -15.21 -14.48 2.10
N TYR A 196 -14.59 -15.03 1.05
CA TYR A 196 -13.16 -15.31 1.06
C TYR A 196 -12.30 -14.06 1.28
N PRO A 197 -12.47 -12.93 0.55
CA PRO A 197 -11.68 -11.73 0.79
C PRO A 197 -11.90 -11.14 2.18
N VAL A 198 -13.12 -11.21 2.72
CA VAL A 198 -13.42 -10.74 4.08
C VAL A 198 -12.65 -11.57 5.12
N VAL A 199 -12.68 -12.91 4.99
CA VAL A 199 -11.92 -13.81 5.87
C VAL A 199 -10.42 -13.57 5.70
N LEU A 200 -9.93 -13.47 4.47
CA LEU A 200 -8.52 -13.23 4.16
C LEU A 200 -8.05 -11.93 4.81
N VAL A 201 -8.71 -10.80 4.54
CA VAL A 201 -8.35 -9.48 5.08
C VAL A 201 -8.44 -9.48 6.60
N THR A 202 -9.53 -10.02 7.17
CA THR A 202 -9.69 -10.09 8.62
C THR A 202 -8.56 -10.89 9.25
N LEU A 203 -8.27 -12.08 8.76
CA LEU A 203 -7.22 -12.93 9.32
C LEU A 203 -5.83 -12.29 9.13
N THR A 204 -5.52 -11.80 7.93
CA THR A 204 -4.19 -11.27 7.60
C THR A 204 -3.90 -9.95 8.29
N PHE A 205 -4.75 -8.93 8.10
CA PHE A 205 -4.50 -7.59 8.65
C PHE A 205 -4.59 -7.59 10.18
N PHE A 206 -5.53 -8.34 10.76
CA PHE A 206 -5.67 -8.43 12.21
C PHE A 206 -4.49 -9.15 12.85
N LEU A 207 -4.05 -10.30 12.30
CA LEU A 207 -2.89 -11.01 12.85
C LEU A 207 -1.62 -10.18 12.71
N ASP A 208 -1.39 -9.54 11.56
CA ASP A 208 -0.24 -8.63 11.37
C ASP A 208 -0.27 -7.51 12.42
N ALA A 209 -1.44 -6.88 12.63
CA ALA A 209 -1.60 -5.81 13.62
C ALA A 209 -1.32 -6.30 15.04
N LEU A 210 -1.84 -7.47 15.42
CA LEU A 210 -1.61 -8.04 16.74
C LEU A 210 -0.13 -8.33 16.98
N ILE A 211 0.57 -8.91 16.00
CA ILE A 211 2.00 -9.19 16.13
C ILE A 211 2.80 -7.89 16.21
N ILE A 212 2.49 -6.90 15.36
CA ILE A 212 3.12 -5.57 15.42
C ILE A 212 2.93 -4.94 16.81
N ILE A 213 1.70 -4.91 17.33
CA ILE A 213 1.39 -4.35 18.64
C ILE A 213 2.17 -5.11 19.72
N PHE A 214 2.16 -6.44 19.70
CA PHE A 214 2.88 -7.25 20.67
C PHE A 214 4.39 -6.98 20.62
N SER A 215 5.00 -6.94 19.43
CA SER A 215 6.40 -6.57 19.23
C SER A 215 6.71 -5.20 19.83
N TYR A 216 5.84 -4.20 19.62
CA TYR A 216 6.02 -2.86 20.16
C TYR A 216 5.83 -2.77 21.68
N VAL A 217 4.91 -3.54 22.26
CA VAL A 217 4.78 -3.65 23.72
C VAL A 217 6.07 -4.20 24.32
N LEU A 218 6.68 -5.22 23.71
CA LEU A 218 7.96 -5.75 24.17
C LEU A 218 9.11 -4.75 23.98
N ILE A 219 9.18 -4.06 22.85
CA ILE A 219 10.16 -2.99 22.60
C ILE A 219 10.04 -1.92 23.69
N LEU A 220 8.82 -1.46 23.98
CA LEU A 220 8.58 -0.44 25.01
C LEU A 220 9.02 -0.91 26.39
N LYS A 221 8.70 -2.16 26.77
CA LYS A 221 9.19 -2.76 28.02
C LYS A 221 10.71 -2.77 28.12
N THR A 222 11.40 -3.17 27.05
CA THR A 222 12.87 -3.17 27.02
C THR A 222 13.44 -1.75 27.14
N VAL A 223 12.87 -0.79 26.40
CA VAL A 223 13.32 0.61 26.44
C VAL A 223 13.11 1.24 27.82
N MET A 224 11.99 0.93 28.49
CA MET A 224 11.75 1.41 29.86
C MET A 224 12.77 0.86 30.88
N GLY A 225 13.39 -0.29 30.61
CA GLY A 225 14.46 -0.87 31.43
C GLY A 225 15.83 -0.18 31.28
N ILE A 226 16.04 0.65 30.26
CA ILE A 226 17.32 1.35 30.04
C ILE A 226 17.51 2.42 31.13
N ALA A 227 18.68 2.52 31.75
CA ALA A 227 18.91 3.47 32.85
C ALA A 227 18.99 4.94 32.39
N SER A 228 19.58 5.21 31.22
CA SER A 228 19.76 6.56 30.69
C SER A 228 18.55 7.07 29.91
N GLY A 229 18.00 8.22 30.31
CA GLY A 229 16.91 8.88 29.60
C GLY A 229 17.27 9.31 28.17
N GLU A 230 18.55 9.61 27.92
CA GLU A 230 19.04 9.96 26.59
C GLU A 230 19.08 8.75 25.66
N GLU A 231 19.53 7.60 26.17
CA GLU A 231 19.49 6.33 25.44
C GLU A 231 18.06 5.87 25.17
N ARG A 232 17.13 6.06 26.13
CA ARG A 232 15.70 5.83 25.91
C ARG A 232 15.16 6.66 24.75
N LYS A 233 15.43 7.96 24.74
CA LYS A 233 14.98 8.88 23.68
C LYS A 233 15.57 8.49 22.32
N LYS A 234 16.84 8.09 22.28
CA LYS A 234 17.50 7.59 21.08
C LYS A 234 16.82 6.34 20.54
N SER A 235 16.55 5.35 21.39
CA SER A 235 15.87 4.10 21.02
C SER A 235 14.42 4.31 20.59
N PHE A 236 13.69 5.24 21.20
CA PHE A 236 12.35 5.57 20.74
C PHE A 236 12.38 6.20 19.35
N ASN A 237 13.33 7.11 19.12
CA ASN A 237 13.45 7.83 17.85
C ASN A 237 13.76 6.92 16.66
N THR A 238 14.36 5.73 16.87
CA THR A 238 14.57 4.74 15.79
C THR A 238 13.31 3.98 15.39
N CYS A 239 12.25 4.03 16.22
CA CYS A 239 10.96 3.37 15.99
C CYS A 239 9.90 4.30 15.41
N VAL A 240 10.04 5.62 15.57
CA VAL A 240 9.03 6.61 15.18
C VAL A 240 8.66 6.51 13.71
N SER A 241 9.63 6.33 12.81
CA SER A 241 9.36 6.21 11.38
C SER A 241 8.47 5.01 11.09
N HIS A 242 8.83 3.84 11.59
CA HIS A 242 8.05 2.62 11.38
C HIS A 242 6.66 2.70 12.02
N ILE A 243 6.54 3.18 13.27
CA ILE A 243 5.22 3.40 13.91
C ILE A 243 4.37 4.36 13.07
N SER A 244 4.96 5.42 12.53
CA SER A 244 4.23 6.38 11.69
C SER A 244 3.71 5.73 10.41
N CYS A 245 4.52 4.90 9.73
CA CYS A 245 4.08 4.17 8.54
C CYS A 245 2.99 3.14 8.85
N VAL A 246 3.13 2.39 9.95
CA VAL A 246 2.10 1.46 10.44
C VAL A 246 0.79 2.20 10.71
N LEU A 247 0.84 3.33 11.42
CA LEU A 247 -0.36 4.12 11.71
C LEU A 247 -1.01 4.64 10.41
N VAL A 248 -0.22 5.18 9.48
CA VAL A 248 -0.72 5.65 8.19
C VAL A 248 -1.44 4.51 7.45
N PHE A 249 -0.80 3.34 7.32
CA PHE A 249 -1.38 2.20 6.62
C PHE A 249 -2.66 1.67 7.29
N TYR A 250 -2.63 1.41 8.60
CA TYR A 250 -3.78 0.83 9.30
C TYR A 250 -4.95 1.81 9.45
N ILE A 251 -4.68 3.10 9.66
CA ILE A 251 -5.75 4.11 9.74
C ILE A 251 -6.48 4.20 8.41
N THR A 252 -5.77 4.17 7.28
CA THR A 252 -6.42 4.24 5.97
C THR A 252 -7.22 2.97 5.64
N VAL A 253 -6.70 1.78 5.98
CA VAL A 253 -7.43 0.50 5.85
C VAL A 253 -8.72 0.49 6.69
N ILE A 254 -8.61 0.89 7.96
CA ILE A 254 -9.75 0.94 8.88
C ILE A 254 -10.76 1.97 8.40
N GLY A 255 -10.30 3.15 7.97
CA GLY A 255 -11.15 4.22 7.43
C GLY A 255 -11.97 3.77 6.22
N LEU A 256 -11.33 3.10 5.26
CA LEU A 256 -12.02 2.55 4.09
C LEU A 256 -13.06 1.51 4.49
N THR A 257 -12.68 0.57 5.36
CA THR A 257 -13.57 -0.49 5.85
C THR A 257 -14.78 0.09 6.58
N PHE A 258 -14.55 1.10 7.42
CA PHE A 258 -15.60 1.77 8.18
C PHE A 258 -16.61 2.46 7.25
N ILE A 259 -16.13 3.19 6.23
CA ILE A 259 -17.00 3.86 5.26
C ILE A 259 -17.78 2.87 4.41
N HIS A 260 -17.16 1.79 3.92
CA HIS A 260 -17.87 0.77 3.15
C HIS A 260 -18.93 0.01 3.98
N ARG A 261 -18.66 -0.25 5.27
CA ARG A 261 -19.57 -1.05 6.12
C ARG A 261 -20.66 -0.24 6.79
N PHE A 262 -20.31 0.93 7.35
CA PHE A 262 -21.18 1.76 8.18
C PHE A 262 -21.57 3.08 7.50
N GLY A 263 -20.81 3.53 6.51
CA GLY A 263 -21.06 4.77 5.76
C GLY A 263 -22.13 4.67 4.67
N LYS A 264 -23.13 3.77 4.79
CA LYS A 264 -24.17 3.60 3.75
C LYS A 264 -24.93 4.90 3.42
N ASN A 265 -25.07 5.79 4.42
CA ASN A 265 -25.73 7.08 4.27
C ASN A 265 -24.76 8.22 3.90
N ALA A 266 -23.46 7.94 3.81
CA ALA A 266 -22.48 8.95 3.42
C ALA A 266 -22.59 9.25 1.91
N PRO A 267 -22.37 10.51 1.49
CA PRO A 267 -22.35 10.87 0.08
C PRO A 267 -21.36 10.01 -0.72
N HIS A 268 -21.70 9.69 -1.97
CA HIS A 268 -20.86 8.86 -2.85
C HIS A 268 -19.42 9.39 -2.99
N VAL A 269 -19.25 10.72 -2.99
CA VAL A 269 -17.93 11.37 -3.01
C VAL A 269 -17.05 10.97 -1.83
N VAL A 270 -17.62 10.68 -0.65
CA VAL A 270 -16.87 10.26 0.54
C VAL A 270 -16.32 8.85 0.36
N HIS A 271 -17.12 7.93 -0.19
CA HIS A 271 -16.68 6.57 -0.51
C HIS A 271 -15.50 6.59 -1.48
N ILE A 272 -15.65 7.31 -2.59
CA ILE A 272 -14.59 7.46 -3.59
C ILE A 272 -13.32 8.09 -2.98
N THR A 273 -13.49 9.19 -2.23
CA THR A 273 -12.35 9.91 -1.64
C THR A 273 -11.59 9.01 -0.66
N MET A 274 -12.29 8.22 0.16
CA MET A 274 -11.64 7.29 1.07
C MET A 274 -10.91 6.16 0.34
N SER A 275 -11.43 5.68 -0.78
CA SER A 275 -10.70 4.75 -1.64
C SER A 275 -9.39 5.37 -2.15
N TYR A 276 -9.42 6.63 -2.60
CA TYR A 276 -8.21 7.35 -3.00
C TYR A 276 -7.21 7.56 -1.85
N VAL A 277 -7.71 7.95 -0.67
CA VAL A 277 -6.89 8.09 0.54
C VAL A 277 -6.25 6.75 0.90
N TYR A 278 -6.98 5.64 0.79
CA TYR A 278 -6.48 4.31 1.08
C TYR A 278 -5.23 3.94 0.28
N PHE A 279 -5.23 4.14 -1.04
CA PHE A 279 -4.10 3.70 -1.87
C PHE A 279 -3.06 4.80 -2.16
N LEU A 280 -3.37 6.09 -2.01
CA LEU A 280 -2.41 7.17 -2.28
C LEU A 280 -1.71 7.70 -1.04
N PHE A 281 -2.40 7.70 0.11
CA PHE A 281 -1.87 8.35 1.30
C PHE A 281 -0.65 7.60 1.86
N PRO A 282 -0.64 6.26 2.00
CA PRO A 282 0.56 5.55 2.44
C PRO A 282 1.75 5.73 1.50
N PRO A 283 1.63 5.49 0.17
CA PRO A 283 2.75 5.69 -0.77
C PRO A 283 3.32 7.11 -0.80
N PHE A 284 2.47 8.12 -0.56
CA PHE A 284 2.89 9.52 -0.47
C PHE A 284 3.61 9.83 0.84
N MET A 285 3.09 9.34 1.97
CA MET A 285 3.61 9.66 3.30
C MET A 285 4.88 8.86 3.65
N ASN A 286 5.00 7.62 3.21
CA ASN A 286 6.14 6.74 3.49
C ASN A 286 7.50 7.41 3.21
N PRO A 287 7.80 7.90 1.98
CA PRO A 287 9.10 8.52 1.70
C PRO A 287 9.33 9.80 2.51
N ILE A 288 8.28 10.57 2.82
CA ILE A 288 8.36 11.77 3.66
C ILE A 288 8.77 11.38 5.09
N ILE A 289 8.11 10.36 5.66
CA ILE A 289 8.40 9.85 7.01
C ILE A 289 9.86 9.39 7.10
N TYR A 290 10.32 8.57 6.14
CA TYR A 290 11.70 8.07 6.15
C TYR A 290 12.72 9.18 5.91
N SER A 291 12.44 10.13 5.01
CA SER A 291 13.35 11.24 4.74
C SER A 291 13.46 12.23 5.91
N ILE A 292 12.40 12.44 6.70
CA ILE A 292 12.43 13.35 7.86
C ILE A 292 13.02 12.68 9.10
N LYS A 293 12.79 11.37 9.29
CA LYS A 293 13.12 10.70 10.55
C LYS A 293 14.38 9.83 10.49
N THR A 294 14.80 9.39 9.31
CA THR A 294 15.97 8.52 9.15
C THR A 294 17.22 9.33 8.79
N LYS A 295 18.10 9.56 9.78
CA LYS A 295 19.34 10.33 9.61
C LYS A 295 20.26 9.78 8.51
N GLN A 296 20.32 8.46 8.34
CA GLN A 296 21.12 7.82 7.30
C GLN A 296 20.61 8.20 5.90
N ILE A 297 19.29 8.13 5.67
CA ILE A 297 18.65 8.58 4.42
C ILE A 297 18.90 10.07 4.19
N GLN A 298 18.74 10.93 5.22
CA GLN A 298 19.04 12.36 5.10
C GLN A 298 20.47 12.63 4.64
N ARG A 299 21.45 11.95 5.25
CA ARG A 299 22.87 12.10 4.86
C ARG A 299 23.11 11.63 3.44
N SER A 300 22.45 10.57 3.00
CA SER A 300 22.59 10.09 1.62
C SER A 300 21.94 11.05 0.62
N ILE A 301 20.77 11.64 0.93
CA ILE A 301 20.15 12.72 0.13
C ILE A 301 21.09 13.92 0.02
N LEU A 302 21.65 14.40 1.14
CA LEU A 302 22.58 15.54 1.15
C LEU A 302 23.86 15.25 0.34
N ARG A 303 24.39 14.03 0.41
CA ARG A 303 25.53 13.60 -0.41
C ARG A 303 25.19 13.59 -1.90
N LEU A 304 23.99 13.17 -2.30
CA LEU A 304 23.54 13.22 -3.69
C LEU A 304 23.41 14.67 -4.19
N LEU A 305 22.75 15.54 -3.43
CA LEU A 305 22.57 16.95 -3.78
C LEU A 305 23.91 17.69 -3.88
N SER A 306 24.84 17.45 -2.95
CA SER A 306 26.17 18.05 -2.99
C SER A 306 27.05 17.54 -4.13
N LYS A 307 26.88 16.29 -4.56
CA LYS A 307 27.59 15.73 -5.73
C LYS A 307 27.05 16.32 -7.03
N HIS A 308 25.73 16.53 -7.12
CA HIS A 308 25.09 17.18 -8.27
C HIS A 308 25.42 18.67 -8.36
N SER A 309 25.61 19.37 -7.24
CA SER A 309 26.05 20.77 -7.20
C SER A 309 27.51 20.99 -7.62
N ARG A 310 28.31 19.93 -7.76
CA ARG A 310 29.74 19.99 -8.13
C ARG A 310 30.03 19.52 -9.56
N THR A 311 29.00 19.11 -10.30
CA THR A 311 29.03 18.74 -11.71
C THR A 311 28.28 19.77 -12.52
#